data_AF-Q9AJB0-F1
#
_entry.id   AF-Q9AJB0-F1
#
_cell.length_a   1.000
_cell.length_b   1.000
_cell.length_c   1.000
_cell.angle_alpha   90.00
_cell.angle_beta   90.00
_cell.angle_gamma   90.00
#
_symmetry.space_group_name_H-M   'P 1'
#
loop_
_entity.id
_entity.type
_entity.pdbx_description
1 polymer ?
#
loop_
_entity_poly.entity_id
_entity_poly.type
_entity_poly.pdbx_seq_one_letter_code
_entity_poly.pdbx_strand_id
1 'polypeptide(L)'
;MNNDNENLKNAMIIKNLTLFFGGFLLFTDVFFLAVGIVYDMPLIRYLIYVKLVINTTNIYLILKKHYLVSTVIIYVVIMAMMVVGIISMGTRPAFQLYALGMLICVSYNGYLHNRILKKELPFMLMMGIHVLLYTGMLLYARFREPLYTYPQSAVDILVIFNSVATFSIVILYAFLFHNVAIHSEEKLEKMALMDKLTGLYNRHYLLAFLDHTGPRNPEDRWIAMLDIDDFKKINDSYGHNCGDFILHEIAAMIRDVCKNCIVCRWGGEEFIILSNINECSTEVLETLRKNIENREFIFEGNTIHATVTIGECRYETGQSNDKYGYPWLTKS
;
A
#
# COMPACT_ATOMS: atom_id res chain seq x y z
N MET A 1 18.81 -2.81 4.54
CA MET A 1 18.20 -2.28 5.79
C MET A 1 16.71 -1.90 5.66
N ASN A 2 16.20 -1.40 4.52
CA ASN A 2 14.76 -1.07 4.40
C ASN A 2 13.80 -2.28 4.30
N ASN A 3 14.18 -3.35 3.58
CA ASN A 3 13.29 -4.51 3.38
C ASN A 3 13.02 -5.31 4.67
N ASP A 4 14.01 -5.45 5.57
CA ASP A 4 13.83 -6.25 6.78
C ASP A 4 12.89 -5.57 7.80
N ASN A 5 12.98 -4.25 7.92
CA ASN A 5 12.07 -3.46 8.74
C ASN A 5 10.63 -3.44 8.18
N GLU A 6 10.49 -3.37 6.85
CA GLU A 6 9.17 -3.44 6.19
C GLU A 6 8.53 -4.82 6.38
N ASN A 7 9.31 -5.90 6.25
CA ASN A 7 8.86 -7.27 6.52
C ASN A 7 8.48 -7.50 7.99
N LEU A 8 9.24 -6.95 8.94
CA LEU A 8 8.93 -7.06 10.37
C LEU A 8 7.62 -6.35 10.71
N LYS A 9 7.42 -5.13 10.18
CA LYS A 9 6.20 -4.34 10.34
C LYS A 9 4.98 -5.06 9.75
N ASN A 10 5.13 -5.62 8.56
CA ASN A 10 4.09 -6.38 7.88
C ASN A 10 3.71 -7.67 8.62
N ALA A 11 4.68 -8.41 9.15
CA ALA A 11 4.42 -9.59 9.98
C ALA A 11 3.70 -9.23 11.30
N MET A 12 3.99 -8.07 11.88
CA MET A 12 3.31 -7.57 13.07
C MET A 12 1.85 -7.19 12.77
N ILE A 13 1.58 -6.57 11.62
CA ILE A 13 0.22 -6.28 11.17
C ILE A 13 -0.60 -7.57 11.00
N ILE A 14 -0.05 -8.57 10.30
CA ILE A 14 -0.71 -9.89 10.14
C ILE A 14 -1.02 -10.49 11.51
N LYS A 15 -0.01 -10.56 12.40
CA LYS A 15 -0.18 -11.12 13.75
C LYS A 15 -1.30 -10.43 14.52
N ASN A 16 -1.29 -9.10 14.60
CA ASN A 16 -2.26 -8.35 15.37
C ASN A 16 -3.68 -8.51 14.81
N LEU A 17 -3.79 -8.52 13.47
CA LEU A 17 -5.06 -8.74 12.80
C LEU A 17 -5.61 -10.14 13.07
N THR A 18 -4.82 -11.19 12.84
CA THR A 18 -5.27 -12.57 13.08
C THR A 18 -5.58 -12.82 14.56
N LEU A 19 -4.83 -12.22 15.48
CA LEU A 19 -5.09 -12.32 16.93
C LEU A 19 -6.41 -11.63 17.33
N PHE A 20 -6.67 -10.43 16.79
CA PHE A 20 -7.95 -9.73 16.99
C PHE A 20 -9.13 -10.61 16.55
N PHE A 21 -9.04 -11.28 15.39
CA PHE A 21 -10.07 -12.20 14.94
C PHE A 21 -10.21 -13.44 15.82
N GLY A 22 -9.10 -14.02 16.28
CA GLY A 22 -9.13 -15.12 17.23
C GLY A 22 -9.88 -14.73 18.51
N GLY A 23 -9.63 -13.52 19.04
CA GLY A 23 -10.35 -12.99 20.20
C GLY A 23 -11.83 -12.70 19.92
N PHE A 24 -12.14 -12.10 18.77
CA PHE A 24 -13.51 -11.83 18.35
C PHE A 24 -14.34 -13.13 18.22
N LEU A 25 -13.76 -14.20 17.66
CA LEU A 25 -14.42 -15.49 17.57
C LEU A 25 -14.77 -16.06 18.95
N LEU A 26 -13.84 -16.03 19.90
CA LEU A 26 -14.10 -16.45 21.28
C LEU A 26 -15.22 -15.63 21.93
N PHE A 27 -15.26 -14.32 21.69
CA PHE A 27 -16.36 -13.47 22.15
C PHE A 27 -17.70 -13.94 21.57
N THR A 28 -17.77 -14.18 20.26
CA THR A 28 -19.00 -14.69 19.63
C THR A 28 -19.39 -16.08 20.13
N ASP A 29 -18.41 -16.93 20.45
CA ASP A 29 -18.67 -18.28 20.99
C ASP A 29 -19.37 -18.20 22.34
N VAL A 30 -18.98 -17.29 23.23
CA VAL A 30 -19.65 -17.08 24.52
C VAL A 30 -21.11 -16.68 24.33
N PHE A 31 -21.37 -15.75 23.40
CA PHE A 31 -22.74 -15.33 23.08
C PHE A 31 -23.59 -16.50 22.56
N PHE A 32 -23.09 -17.26 21.59
CA PHE A 32 -23.84 -18.40 21.03
C PHE A 32 -23.97 -19.57 21.99
N LEU A 33 -23.04 -19.76 22.91
CA LEU A 33 -23.18 -20.73 23.98
C LEU A 33 -24.36 -20.37 24.89
N ALA A 34 -24.47 -19.09 25.29
CA ALA A 34 -25.58 -18.61 26.09
C ALA A 34 -26.93 -18.82 25.37
N VAL A 35 -27.01 -18.45 24.09
CA VAL A 35 -28.19 -18.71 23.25
C VAL A 35 -28.52 -20.20 23.20
N GLY A 36 -27.52 -21.06 22.95
CA GLY A 36 -27.73 -22.51 22.88
C GLY A 36 -28.16 -23.16 24.20
N ILE A 37 -27.82 -22.56 25.34
CA ILE A 37 -28.30 -22.99 26.66
C ILE A 37 -29.74 -22.50 26.89
N VAL A 38 -30.00 -21.22 26.68
CA VAL A 38 -31.30 -20.58 26.96
C VAL A 38 -32.43 -21.18 26.12
N TYR A 39 -32.19 -21.47 24.85
CA TYR A 39 -33.20 -22.00 23.92
C TYR A 39 -33.09 -23.52 23.69
N ASP A 40 -32.35 -24.22 24.55
CA ASP A 40 -32.10 -25.66 24.48
C ASP A 40 -31.73 -26.20 23.07
N MET A 41 -30.67 -25.65 22.48
CA MET A 41 -30.19 -26.03 21.15
C MET A 41 -28.90 -26.87 21.25
N PRO A 42 -28.99 -28.21 21.42
CA PRO A 42 -27.82 -29.05 21.67
C PRO A 42 -26.81 -29.06 20.51
N LEU A 43 -27.26 -28.98 19.26
CA LEU A 43 -26.37 -28.95 18.09
C LEU A 43 -25.49 -27.69 18.08
N ILE A 44 -26.07 -26.53 18.42
CA ILE A 44 -25.33 -25.26 18.56
C ILE A 44 -24.33 -25.38 19.71
N ARG A 45 -24.74 -25.87 20.88
CA ARG A 45 -23.82 -26.05 22.03
C ARG A 45 -22.63 -26.94 21.68
N TYR A 46 -22.88 -28.09 21.06
CA TYR A 46 -21.82 -29.01 20.63
C TYR A 46 -20.85 -28.34 19.66
N LEU A 47 -21.37 -27.63 18.66
CA LEU A 47 -20.52 -26.89 17.73
C LEU A 47 -19.67 -25.85 18.48
N ILE A 48 -20.23 -25.10 19.43
CA ILE A 48 -19.48 -24.11 20.18
C ILE A 48 -18.37 -24.76 21.03
N TYR A 49 -18.61 -25.91 21.67
CA TYR A 49 -17.55 -26.62 22.40
C TYR A 49 -16.39 -27.02 21.48
N VAL A 50 -16.71 -27.52 20.28
CA VAL A 50 -15.69 -27.83 19.26
C VAL A 50 -14.96 -26.56 18.81
N LYS A 51 -15.70 -25.46 18.57
CA LYS A 51 -15.12 -24.17 18.16
C LYS A 51 -14.19 -23.59 19.21
N LEU A 52 -14.52 -23.69 20.50
CA LEU A 52 -13.64 -23.22 21.58
C LEU A 52 -12.28 -23.92 21.53
N VAL A 53 -12.26 -25.25 21.39
CA VAL A 53 -11.01 -26.02 21.27
C VAL A 53 -10.22 -25.61 20.03
N ILE A 54 -10.89 -25.47 18.89
CA ILE A 54 -10.26 -25.04 17.63
C ILE A 54 -9.70 -23.62 17.75
N ASN A 55 -10.46 -22.69 18.33
CA ASN A 55 -10.07 -21.29 18.45
C ASN A 55 -8.93 -21.10 19.45
N THR A 56 -8.89 -21.84 20.56
CA THR A 56 -7.74 -21.85 21.47
C THR A 56 -6.50 -22.41 20.79
N THR A 57 -6.63 -23.52 20.05
CA THR A 57 -5.53 -24.09 19.25
C THR A 57 -5.06 -23.10 18.19
N ASN A 58 -5.99 -22.36 17.59
CA ASN A 58 -5.70 -21.37 16.57
C ASN A 58 -4.88 -20.19 17.13
N ILE A 59 -5.19 -19.71 18.34
CA ILE A 59 -4.38 -18.69 19.01
C ILE A 59 -2.94 -19.17 19.20
N TYR A 60 -2.75 -20.44 19.60
CA TYR A 60 -1.42 -21.02 19.69
C TYR A 60 -0.68 -21.03 18.34
N LEU A 61 -1.35 -21.38 17.24
CA LEU A 61 -0.77 -21.34 15.89
C LEU A 61 -0.36 -19.93 15.46
N ILE A 62 -1.16 -18.91 15.80
CA ILE A 62 -0.84 -17.50 15.54
C ILE A 62 0.43 -17.10 16.29
N LEU A 63 0.56 -17.50 17.57
CA LEU A 63 1.76 -17.24 18.38
C LEU A 63 3.01 -17.93 17.81
N LYS A 64 2.84 -19.10 17.18
CA LYS A 64 3.89 -19.83 16.44
C LYS A 64 4.11 -19.33 15.01
N LYS A 65 3.49 -18.21 14.62
CA LYS A 65 3.61 -17.57 13.29
C LYS A 65 3.06 -18.42 12.13
N HIS A 66 2.18 -19.38 12.39
CA HIS A 66 1.51 -20.18 11.37
C HIS A 66 0.26 -19.47 10.81
N TYR A 67 0.41 -18.23 10.35
CA TYR A 67 -0.71 -17.35 10.00
C TYR A 67 -1.61 -17.89 8.88
N LEU A 68 -1.03 -18.53 7.85
CA LEU A 68 -1.79 -19.10 6.73
C LEU A 68 -2.78 -20.16 7.19
N VAL A 69 -2.30 -21.11 8.00
CA VAL A 69 -3.12 -22.18 8.57
C VAL A 69 -4.21 -21.58 9.47
N SER A 70 -3.84 -20.58 10.27
CA SER A 70 -4.79 -19.89 11.14
C SER A 70 -5.91 -19.18 10.39
N THR A 71 -5.60 -18.50 9.29
CA THR A 71 -6.62 -17.85 8.44
C THR A 71 -7.58 -18.87 7.83
N VAL A 72 -7.07 -20.02 7.38
CA VAL A 72 -7.93 -21.10 6.83
C VAL A 72 -8.82 -21.69 7.91
N ILE A 73 -8.30 -21.91 9.12
CA ILE A 73 -9.09 -22.41 10.26
C ILE A 73 -10.23 -21.44 10.60
N ILE A 74 -9.94 -20.14 10.72
CA ILE A 74 -10.95 -19.09 10.97
C ILE A 74 -12.05 -19.16 9.92
N TYR A 75 -11.66 -19.27 8.65
CA TYR A 75 -12.61 -19.36 7.55
C TYR A 75 -13.53 -20.59 7.66
N VAL A 76 -12.96 -21.78 7.84
CA VAL A 76 -13.74 -23.02 7.95
C VAL A 76 -14.70 -22.97 9.14
N VAL A 77 -14.24 -22.45 10.27
CA VAL A 77 -15.05 -22.32 11.50
C VAL A 77 -16.25 -21.39 11.30
N ILE A 78 -16.07 -20.25 10.63
CA ILE A 78 -17.16 -19.30 10.36
C ILE A 78 -18.18 -19.91 9.38
N MET A 79 -17.71 -20.60 8.33
CA MET A 79 -18.62 -21.27 7.38
C MET A 79 -19.39 -22.43 8.04
N ALA A 80 -18.74 -23.20 8.90
CA ALA A 80 -19.41 -24.24 9.68
C ALA A 80 -20.51 -23.64 10.58
N MET A 81 -20.24 -22.48 11.21
CA MET A 81 -21.24 -21.75 11.99
C MET A 81 -22.43 -21.29 11.14
N MET A 82 -22.19 -20.78 9.93
CA MET A 82 -23.27 -20.43 9.01
C MET A 82 -24.14 -21.65 8.67
N VAL A 83 -23.52 -22.76 8.27
CA VAL A 83 -24.24 -23.98 7.88
C VAL A 83 -25.07 -24.52 9.04
N VAL A 84 -24.47 -24.70 10.21
CA VAL A 84 -25.17 -25.22 11.38
C VAL A 84 -26.22 -24.24 11.88
N GLY A 85 -25.97 -22.93 11.82
CA GLY A 85 -26.95 -21.90 12.15
C GLY A 85 -28.19 -21.97 11.27
N ILE A 86 -28.02 -22.14 9.95
CA ILE A 86 -29.12 -22.28 8.99
C ILE A 86 -29.86 -23.62 9.18
N ILE A 87 -29.17 -24.72 9.43
CA ILE A 87 -29.83 -26.01 9.72
C ILE A 87 -30.65 -25.92 11.02
N SER A 88 -30.07 -25.28 12.04
CA SER A 88 -30.66 -25.20 13.38
C SER A 88 -31.86 -24.25 13.42
N MET A 89 -31.73 -23.09 12.77
CA MET A 89 -32.64 -21.95 12.94
C MET A 89 -33.10 -21.30 11.63
N GLY A 90 -32.87 -21.93 10.48
CA GLY A 90 -33.23 -21.38 9.18
C GLY A 90 -32.51 -20.07 8.86
N THR A 91 -33.06 -19.31 7.91
CA THR A 91 -32.43 -18.09 7.38
C THR A 91 -32.81 -16.81 8.12
N ARG A 92 -33.83 -16.87 9.01
CA ARG A 92 -34.34 -15.68 9.70
C ARG A 92 -33.31 -15.02 10.61
N PRO A 93 -32.53 -15.74 11.43
CA PRO A 93 -31.50 -15.13 12.29
C PRO A 93 -30.29 -14.56 11.53
N ALA A 94 -30.29 -14.59 10.20
CA ALA A 94 -29.29 -13.97 9.35
C ALA A 94 -27.86 -14.55 9.45
N PHE A 95 -27.70 -15.84 9.80
CA PHE A 95 -26.40 -16.52 9.80
C PHE A 95 -25.71 -16.49 8.43
N GLN A 96 -26.47 -16.41 7.34
CA GLN A 96 -25.96 -16.26 5.98
C GLN A 96 -25.17 -14.97 5.74
N LEU A 97 -25.29 -13.95 6.60
CA LEU A 97 -24.49 -12.72 6.52
C LEU A 97 -22.99 -13.00 6.73
N TYR A 98 -22.65 -14.06 7.47
CA TYR A 98 -21.25 -14.44 7.66
C TYR A 98 -20.55 -14.80 6.36
N ALA A 99 -21.25 -15.36 5.37
CA ALA A 99 -20.67 -15.59 4.05
C ALA A 99 -20.27 -14.27 3.36
N LEU A 100 -21.08 -13.23 3.49
CA LEU A 100 -20.78 -11.91 2.91
C LEU A 100 -19.57 -11.27 3.59
N GLY A 101 -19.52 -11.31 4.93
CA GLY A 101 -18.36 -10.84 5.68
C GLY A 101 -17.06 -11.54 5.27
N MET A 102 -17.13 -12.86 5.06
CA MET A 102 -15.96 -13.66 4.72
C MET A 102 -15.40 -13.40 3.31
N LEU A 103 -16.20 -12.97 2.33
CA LEU A 103 -15.71 -12.63 0.99
C LEU A 103 -14.64 -11.53 1.03
N ILE A 104 -14.87 -10.49 1.83
CA ILE A 104 -13.92 -9.39 2.02
C ILE A 104 -12.72 -9.88 2.82
N CYS A 105 -12.95 -10.70 3.84
CA CYS A 105 -11.88 -11.28 4.66
C CYS A 105 -10.89 -12.11 3.83
N VAL A 106 -11.36 -13.04 2.99
CA VAL A 106 -10.43 -13.88 2.21
C VAL A 106 -9.77 -13.10 1.07
N SER A 107 -10.44 -12.10 0.49
CA SER A 107 -9.81 -11.16 -0.46
C SER A 107 -8.61 -10.45 0.16
N TYR A 108 -8.82 -9.82 1.32
CA TYR A 108 -7.77 -9.05 2.00
C TYR A 108 -6.64 -9.95 2.52
N ASN A 109 -6.98 -11.09 3.14
CA ASN A 109 -5.97 -12.02 3.65
C ASN A 109 -5.17 -12.69 2.52
N GLY A 110 -5.81 -12.99 1.39
CA GLY A 110 -5.15 -13.51 0.19
C GLY A 110 -4.17 -12.50 -0.40
N TYR A 111 -4.60 -11.23 -0.52
CA TYR A 111 -3.72 -10.13 -0.92
C TYR A 111 -2.49 -10.02 0.00
N LEU A 112 -2.71 -10.03 1.32
CA LEU A 112 -1.66 -9.88 2.32
C LEU A 112 -0.67 -11.06 2.32
N HIS A 113 -1.17 -12.29 2.19
CA HIS A 113 -0.33 -13.49 2.09
C HIS A 113 0.52 -13.53 0.83
N ASN A 114 -0.05 -13.19 -0.33
CA ASN A 114 0.70 -13.15 -1.59
C ASN A 114 1.79 -12.09 -1.56
N ARG A 115 1.47 -10.89 -1.03
CA ARG A 115 2.41 -9.76 -0.97
C ARG A 115 3.53 -9.96 0.06
N ILE A 116 3.23 -10.53 1.23
CA ILE A 116 4.18 -10.59 2.36
C ILE A 116 4.83 -11.96 2.52
N LEU A 117 4.06 -13.04 2.40
CA LEU A 117 4.55 -14.40 2.66
C LEU A 117 4.95 -15.14 1.38
N LYS A 118 4.71 -14.56 0.19
CA LYS A 118 4.96 -15.16 -1.13
C LYS A 118 4.38 -16.57 -1.28
N LYS A 119 3.31 -16.86 -0.55
CA LYS A 119 2.60 -18.13 -0.59
C LYS A 119 1.21 -17.87 -1.12
N GLU A 120 0.87 -18.57 -2.20
CA GLU A 120 -0.46 -18.48 -2.79
C GLU A 120 -1.49 -19.14 -1.88
N LEU A 121 -2.45 -18.34 -1.41
CA LEU A 121 -3.70 -18.86 -0.91
C LEU A 121 -4.63 -19.03 -2.12
N PRO A 122 -5.27 -20.19 -2.33
CA PRO A 122 -6.22 -20.39 -3.44
C PRO A 122 -7.55 -19.69 -3.16
N PHE A 123 -7.52 -18.36 -2.97
CA PHE A 123 -8.66 -17.57 -2.50
C PHE A 123 -9.82 -17.58 -3.49
N MET A 124 -9.56 -17.65 -4.81
CA MET A 124 -10.61 -17.76 -5.83
C MET A 124 -11.37 -19.09 -5.71
N LEU A 125 -10.66 -20.20 -5.48
CA LEU A 125 -11.29 -21.50 -5.24
C LEU A 125 -12.11 -21.46 -3.95
N MET A 126 -11.57 -20.87 -2.89
CA MET A 126 -12.31 -20.68 -1.64
C MET A 126 -13.58 -19.88 -1.90
N MET A 127 -13.53 -18.74 -2.59
CA MET A 127 -14.71 -17.95 -2.95
C MET A 127 -15.74 -18.74 -3.74
N GLY A 128 -15.32 -19.54 -4.72
CA GLY A 128 -16.21 -20.45 -5.45
C GLY A 128 -16.95 -21.40 -4.51
N ILE A 129 -16.22 -22.03 -3.58
CA ILE A 129 -16.80 -22.90 -2.53
C ILE A 129 -17.77 -22.11 -1.64
N HIS A 130 -17.45 -20.86 -1.26
CA HIS A 130 -18.35 -20.02 -0.45
C HIS A 130 -19.68 -19.78 -1.16
N VAL A 131 -19.64 -19.37 -2.43
CA VAL A 131 -20.85 -19.02 -3.20
C VAL A 131 -21.73 -20.25 -3.37
N LEU A 132 -21.13 -21.40 -3.70
CA LEU A 132 -21.84 -22.68 -3.79
C LEU A 132 -22.47 -23.07 -2.45
N LEU A 133 -21.73 -22.94 -1.35
CA LEU A 133 -22.22 -23.28 -0.01
C LEU A 133 -23.35 -22.35 0.43
N TYR A 134 -23.20 -21.04 0.24
CA TYR A 134 -24.24 -20.04 0.52
C TYR A 134 -25.53 -20.35 -0.26
N THR A 135 -25.41 -20.56 -1.57
CA THR A 135 -26.55 -20.82 -2.45
C THR A 135 -27.21 -22.16 -2.10
N GLY A 136 -26.41 -23.20 -1.86
CA GLY A 136 -26.88 -24.51 -1.42
C GLY A 136 -27.64 -24.45 -0.10
N MET A 137 -27.17 -23.68 0.87
CA MET A 137 -27.85 -23.52 2.16
C MET A 137 -29.16 -22.73 2.04
N LEU A 138 -29.24 -21.73 1.15
CA LEU A 138 -30.50 -21.03 0.88
C LEU A 138 -31.53 -21.94 0.22
N LEU A 139 -31.10 -22.77 -0.73
CA LEU A 139 -31.96 -23.78 -1.35
C LEU A 139 -32.41 -24.82 -0.32
N TYR A 140 -31.50 -25.33 0.50
CA TYR A 140 -31.82 -26.25 1.60
C TYR A 140 -32.91 -25.68 2.51
N ALA A 141 -32.74 -24.43 2.96
CA ALA A 141 -33.69 -23.77 3.86
C ALA A 141 -35.05 -23.47 3.23
N ARG A 142 -35.17 -23.52 1.90
CA ARG A 142 -36.46 -23.41 1.20
C ARG A 142 -37.29 -24.68 1.30
N PHE A 143 -36.63 -25.85 1.37
CA PHE A 143 -37.30 -27.16 1.33
C PHE A 143 -37.32 -27.87 2.69
N ARG A 144 -36.62 -27.35 3.70
CA ARG A 144 -36.53 -27.94 5.04
C ARG A 144 -36.87 -26.91 6.10
N GLU A 145 -37.71 -27.32 7.05
CA GLU A 145 -37.97 -26.54 8.26
C GLU A 145 -36.76 -26.55 9.20
N PRO A 146 -36.59 -25.50 10.03
CA PRO A 146 -35.50 -25.44 11.00
C PRO A 146 -35.63 -26.56 12.05
N LEU A 147 -34.49 -27.06 12.53
CA LEU A 147 -34.45 -28.15 13.51
C LEU A 147 -35.08 -27.77 14.86
N TYR A 148 -34.99 -26.50 15.26
CA TYR A 148 -35.48 -26.00 16.53
C TYR A 148 -36.56 -24.93 16.32
N THR A 149 -37.53 -24.91 17.23
CA THR A 149 -38.48 -23.80 17.37
C THR A 149 -37.99 -22.84 18.44
N TYR A 150 -38.21 -21.55 18.24
CA TYR A 150 -37.71 -20.49 19.12
C TYR A 150 -38.63 -19.27 19.07
N PRO A 151 -38.69 -18.47 20.14
CA PRO A 151 -39.56 -17.30 20.19
C PRO A 151 -39.06 -16.21 19.23
N GLN A 152 -39.98 -15.38 18.75
CA GLN A 152 -39.66 -14.29 17.82
C GLN A 152 -38.62 -13.31 18.41
N SER A 153 -38.67 -13.06 19.73
CA SER A 153 -37.69 -12.23 20.42
C SER A 153 -36.25 -12.77 20.32
N ALA A 154 -36.06 -14.09 20.24
CA ALA A 154 -34.74 -14.69 20.04
C ALA A 154 -34.20 -14.36 18.65
N VAL A 155 -35.07 -14.39 17.63
CA VAL A 155 -34.71 -14.06 16.25
C VAL A 155 -34.25 -12.63 16.16
N ASP A 156 -35.01 -11.71 16.74
CA ASP A 156 -34.72 -10.28 16.62
C ASP A 156 -33.35 -9.95 17.28
N ILE A 157 -33.05 -10.53 18.44
CA ILE A 157 -31.75 -10.39 19.11
C ILE A 157 -30.63 -10.96 18.22
N LEU A 158 -30.83 -12.15 17.66
CA LEU A 158 -29.82 -12.81 16.81
C LEU A 158 -29.58 -12.05 15.50
N VAL A 159 -30.62 -11.52 14.87
CA VAL A 159 -30.50 -10.71 13.65
C VAL A 159 -29.70 -9.45 13.95
N ILE A 160 -30.01 -8.75 15.04
CA ILE A 160 -29.26 -7.54 15.45
C ILE A 160 -27.80 -7.90 15.70
N PHE A 161 -27.53 -8.95 16.50
CA PHE A 161 -26.17 -9.38 16.81
C PHE A 161 -25.39 -9.76 15.55
N ASN A 162 -25.96 -10.61 14.68
CA ASN A 162 -25.30 -11.07 13.45
C ASN A 162 -25.06 -9.95 12.46
N SER A 163 -26.00 -9.01 12.35
CA SER A 163 -25.85 -7.84 11.50
C SER A 163 -24.72 -6.95 12.02
N VAL A 164 -24.74 -6.58 13.30
CA VAL A 164 -23.69 -5.74 13.91
C VAL A 164 -22.33 -6.42 13.79
N ALA A 165 -22.22 -7.69 14.18
CA ALA A 165 -20.98 -8.46 14.08
C ALA A 165 -20.42 -8.47 12.64
N THR A 166 -21.28 -8.77 11.66
CA THR A 166 -20.87 -8.84 10.25
C THR A 166 -20.47 -7.46 9.72
N PHE A 167 -21.30 -6.43 9.90
CA PHE A 167 -21.02 -5.10 9.39
C PHE A 167 -19.81 -4.46 10.06
N SER A 168 -19.58 -4.68 11.36
CA SER A 168 -18.36 -4.24 12.04
C SER A 168 -17.10 -4.87 11.42
N ILE A 169 -17.14 -6.17 11.10
CA ILE A 169 -16.01 -6.84 10.43
C ILE A 169 -15.83 -6.29 9.01
N VAL A 170 -16.91 -6.13 8.25
CA VAL A 170 -16.87 -5.59 6.88
C VAL A 170 -16.28 -4.18 6.87
N ILE A 171 -16.74 -3.29 7.75
CA ILE A 171 -16.24 -1.91 7.88
C ILE A 171 -14.76 -1.91 8.26
N LEU A 172 -14.36 -2.74 9.23
CA LEU A 172 -12.96 -2.86 9.63
C LEU A 172 -12.07 -3.28 8.45
N TYR A 173 -12.44 -4.32 7.71
CA TYR A 173 -11.65 -4.76 6.54
C TYR A 173 -11.68 -3.76 5.40
N ALA A 174 -12.81 -3.11 5.14
CA ALA A 174 -12.90 -2.07 4.12
C ALA A 174 -11.95 -0.90 4.46
N PHE A 175 -11.93 -0.46 5.73
CA PHE A 175 -11.01 0.56 6.21
C PHE A 175 -9.54 0.13 6.08
N LEU A 176 -9.21 -1.10 6.48
CA LEU A 176 -7.84 -1.62 6.35
C LEU A 176 -7.40 -1.73 4.89
N PHE A 177 -8.26 -2.25 4.01
CA PHE A 177 -7.98 -2.36 2.59
C PHE A 177 -7.79 -0.98 1.95
N HIS A 178 -8.65 -0.03 2.28
CA HIS A 178 -8.56 1.34 1.78
C HIS A 178 -7.22 2.01 2.17
N ASN A 179 -6.82 1.89 3.44
CA ASN A 179 -5.54 2.46 3.89
C ASN A 179 -4.33 1.80 3.22
N VAL A 180 -4.37 0.48 3.01
CA VAL A 180 -3.30 -0.24 2.30
C VAL A 180 -3.26 0.17 0.82
N ALA A 181 -4.42 0.39 0.19
CA ALA A 181 -4.52 0.85 -1.19
C ALA A 181 -3.92 2.25 -1.35
N ILE A 182 -4.35 3.22 -0.53
CA ILE A 182 -3.83 4.61 -0.55
C ILE A 182 -2.32 4.61 -0.35
N HIS A 183 -1.81 3.91 0.66
CA HIS A 183 -0.36 3.93 0.92
C HIS A 183 0.45 3.27 -0.21
N SER A 184 -0.14 2.29 -0.90
CA SER A 184 0.48 1.70 -2.08
C SER A 184 0.49 2.67 -3.26
N GLU A 185 -0.59 3.43 -3.44
CA GLU A 185 -0.71 4.47 -4.47
C GLU A 185 0.31 5.59 -4.21
N GLU A 186 0.38 6.14 -3.00
CA GLU A 186 1.38 7.15 -2.62
C GLU A 186 2.82 6.68 -2.88
N LYS A 187 3.12 5.41 -2.58
CA LYS A 187 4.46 4.83 -2.82
C LYS A 187 4.74 4.72 -4.32
N LEU A 188 3.75 4.33 -5.11
CA LEU A 188 3.86 4.26 -6.57
C LEU A 188 4.00 5.64 -7.19
N GLU A 189 3.22 6.63 -6.74
CA GLU A 189 3.35 8.02 -7.16
C GLU A 189 4.74 8.56 -6.83
N LYS A 190 5.22 8.40 -5.60
CA LYS A 190 6.59 8.82 -5.24
C LYS A 190 7.64 8.14 -6.12
N MET A 191 7.53 6.84 -6.36
CA MET A 191 8.46 6.14 -7.27
C MET A 191 8.35 6.61 -8.72
N ALA A 192 7.17 7.04 -9.16
CA ALA A 192 6.93 7.57 -10.49
C ALA A 192 7.41 9.01 -10.66
N LEU A 193 7.60 9.75 -9.55
CA LEU A 193 8.01 11.15 -9.53
C LEU A 193 9.51 11.36 -9.23
N MET A 194 10.23 10.31 -8.85
CA MET A 194 11.66 10.33 -8.58
C MET A 194 12.44 9.62 -9.70
N ASP A 195 13.63 10.11 -10.02
CA ASP A 195 14.60 9.41 -10.87
C ASP A 195 15.30 8.32 -10.06
N LYS A 196 15.29 7.08 -10.57
CA LYS A 196 15.80 5.91 -9.82
C LYS A 196 17.32 5.92 -9.62
N LEU A 197 18.06 6.49 -10.57
CA LEU A 197 19.53 6.51 -10.52
C LEU A 197 20.02 7.57 -9.54
N THR A 198 19.51 8.78 -9.67
CA THR A 198 20.02 9.94 -8.93
C THR A 198 19.27 10.18 -7.61
N GLY A 199 18.05 9.68 -7.48
CA GLY A 199 17.17 9.96 -6.34
C GLY A 199 16.71 11.42 -6.28
N LEU A 200 16.82 12.18 -7.38
CA LEU A 200 16.22 13.50 -7.55
C LEU A 200 14.79 13.38 -8.05
N TYR A 201 14.04 14.48 -8.07
CA TYR A 201 12.77 14.50 -8.79
C TYR A 201 13.01 14.23 -10.29
N ASN A 202 12.02 13.68 -10.98
CA ASN A 202 12.09 13.53 -12.44
C ASN A 202 11.24 14.59 -13.14
N ARG A 203 11.34 14.64 -14.47
CA ARG A 203 10.60 15.61 -15.30
C ARG A 203 9.09 15.65 -15.03
N HIS A 204 8.47 14.53 -14.70
CA HIS A 204 7.02 14.48 -14.45
C HIS A 204 6.64 15.21 -13.17
N TYR A 205 7.49 15.12 -12.13
CA TYR A 205 7.30 15.90 -10.91
C TYR A 205 7.37 17.40 -11.18
N LEU A 206 8.39 17.85 -11.90
CA LEU A 206 8.56 19.27 -12.17
C LEU A 206 7.37 19.84 -12.95
N LEU A 207 6.91 19.14 -13.99
CA LEU A 207 5.73 19.55 -14.76
C LEU A 207 4.47 19.62 -13.88
N ALA A 208 4.21 18.56 -13.09
CA ALA A 208 3.08 18.54 -12.18
C ALA A 208 3.17 19.67 -11.13
N PHE A 209 4.35 19.94 -10.58
CA PHE A 209 4.57 21.02 -9.63
C PHE A 209 4.28 22.39 -10.23
N LEU A 210 4.74 22.64 -11.46
CA LEU A 210 4.51 23.90 -12.16
C LEU A 210 3.00 24.09 -12.46
N ASP A 211 2.32 23.04 -12.89
CA ASP A 211 0.87 23.07 -13.18
C ASP A 211 0.04 23.38 -11.92
N HIS A 212 0.40 22.79 -10.77
CA HIS A 212 -0.34 22.97 -9.51
C HIS A 212 -0.05 24.28 -8.80
N THR A 213 1.21 24.74 -8.82
CA THR A 213 1.59 25.94 -8.08
C THR A 213 1.21 27.21 -8.80
N GLY A 214 1.06 27.18 -10.12
CA GLY A 214 0.84 28.35 -10.95
C GLY A 214 1.84 29.49 -10.64
N PRO A 215 1.71 30.64 -11.31
CA PRO A 215 2.45 31.84 -10.92
C PRO A 215 1.77 32.46 -9.70
N ARG A 216 1.86 31.84 -8.50
CA ARG A 216 1.34 32.44 -7.25
C ARG A 216 2.22 33.56 -6.68
N ASN A 217 3.42 33.72 -7.23
CA ASN A 217 4.30 34.89 -7.17
C ASN A 217 5.42 34.63 -8.18
N PRO A 218 5.18 34.86 -9.48
CA PRO A 218 6.14 34.53 -10.52
C PRO A 218 7.46 35.29 -10.39
N GLU A 219 7.38 36.53 -9.89
CA GLU A 219 8.50 37.49 -9.91
C GLU A 219 9.66 37.10 -8.98
N ASP A 220 9.45 36.10 -8.12
CA ASP A 220 10.46 35.56 -7.22
C ASP A 220 11.01 34.19 -7.66
N ARG A 221 10.69 33.70 -8.88
CA ARG A 221 11.16 32.39 -9.33
C ARG A 221 12.33 32.48 -10.31
N TRP A 222 13.25 31.53 -10.12
CA TRP A 222 14.44 31.30 -10.92
C TRP A 222 14.40 29.88 -11.43
N ILE A 223 14.86 29.66 -12.66
CA ILE A 223 15.22 28.33 -13.16
C ILE A 223 16.66 28.27 -13.65
N ALA A 224 17.34 27.16 -13.38
CA ALA A 224 18.62 26.82 -13.98
C ALA A 224 18.55 25.46 -14.64
N MET A 225 19.16 25.32 -15.80
CA MET A 225 19.36 24.06 -16.49
C MET A 225 20.85 23.76 -16.57
N LEU A 226 21.22 22.58 -16.12
CA LEU A 226 22.57 22.07 -16.06
C LEU A 226 22.69 20.88 -17.00
N ASP A 227 23.74 20.84 -17.80
CA ASP A 227 24.07 19.78 -18.75
C ASP A 227 25.51 19.31 -18.47
N ILE A 228 25.76 18.01 -18.47
CA ILE A 228 27.12 17.47 -18.31
C ILE A 228 27.83 17.50 -19.66
N ASP A 229 28.94 18.25 -19.74
CA ASP A 229 29.66 18.43 -21.00
C ASP A 229 30.30 17.11 -21.44
N ASP A 230 30.21 16.82 -22.74
CA ASP A 230 30.79 15.61 -23.36
C ASP A 230 30.41 14.28 -22.66
N PHE A 231 29.23 14.18 -22.03
CA PHE A 231 28.84 12.98 -21.26
C PHE A 231 28.87 11.70 -22.08
N LYS A 232 28.51 11.77 -23.36
CA LYS A 232 28.65 10.64 -24.29
C LYS A 232 30.09 10.13 -24.38
N LYS A 233 31.09 11.01 -24.38
CA LYS A 233 32.51 10.63 -24.42
C LYS A 233 32.93 9.91 -23.15
N ILE A 234 32.38 10.28 -21.99
CA ILE A 234 32.60 9.56 -20.72
C ILE A 234 32.04 8.13 -20.85
N ASN A 235 30.81 7.98 -21.32
CA ASN A 235 30.19 6.66 -21.54
C ASN A 235 30.97 5.82 -22.56
N ASP A 236 31.38 6.41 -23.68
CA ASP A 236 32.10 5.70 -24.74
C ASP A 236 33.51 5.28 -24.28
N SER A 237 34.14 6.03 -23.36
CA SER A 237 35.50 5.75 -22.87
C SER A 237 35.54 4.79 -21.68
N TYR A 238 34.57 4.88 -20.76
CA TYR A 238 34.58 4.18 -19.47
C TYR A 238 33.35 3.27 -19.25
N GLY A 239 32.43 3.22 -20.20
CA GLY A 239 31.21 2.43 -20.14
C GLY A 239 30.06 3.11 -19.37
N HIS A 240 28.84 2.62 -19.60
CA HIS A 240 27.63 3.19 -19.01
C HIS A 240 27.59 3.16 -17.47
N ASN A 241 28.22 2.17 -16.83
CA ASN A 241 28.29 2.11 -15.36
C ASN A 241 29.08 3.30 -14.79
N CYS A 242 30.13 3.74 -15.49
CA CYS A 242 30.87 4.93 -15.11
C CYS A 242 30.02 6.19 -15.31
N GLY A 243 29.27 6.30 -16.41
CA GLY A 243 28.34 7.40 -16.62
C GLY A 243 27.27 7.47 -15.53
N ASP A 244 26.69 6.33 -15.15
CA ASP A 244 25.73 6.22 -14.06
C ASP A 244 26.31 6.69 -12.72
N PHE A 245 27.57 6.33 -12.44
CA PHE A 245 28.31 6.82 -11.27
C PHE A 245 28.50 8.35 -11.31
N ILE A 246 28.91 8.92 -12.44
CA ILE A 246 29.08 10.38 -12.59
C ILE A 246 27.75 11.10 -12.36
N LEU A 247 26.66 10.61 -12.95
CA LEU A 247 25.32 11.17 -12.75
C LEU A 247 24.89 11.14 -11.28
N HIS A 248 25.16 10.04 -10.58
CA HIS A 248 24.86 9.91 -9.16
C HIS A 248 25.66 10.92 -8.31
N GLU A 249 26.96 11.05 -8.56
CA GLU A 249 27.82 11.97 -7.81
C GLU A 249 27.48 13.44 -8.06
N ILE A 250 27.21 13.81 -9.32
CA ILE A 250 26.77 15.17 -9.66
C ILE A 250 25.41 15.47 -9.04
N ALA A 251 24.46 14.54 -9.09
CA ALA A 251 23.17 14.71 -8.44
C ALA A 251 23.28 14.92 -6.92
N ALA A 252 24.19 14.22 -6.24
CA ALA A 252 24.46 14.41 -4.82
C ALA A 252 25.02 15.82 -4.54
N MET A 253 25.97 16.29 -5.36
CA MET A 253 26.52 17.64 -5.24
C MET A 253 25.46 18.72 -5.46
N ILE A 254 24.61 18.59 -6.48
CA ILE A 254 23.52 19.54 -6.72
C ILE A 254 22.59 19.56 -5.50
N ARG A 255 22.22 18.41 -4.95
CA ARG A 255 21.34 18.31 -3.77
C ARG A 255 21.94 18.98 -2.53
N ASP A 256 23.24 18.84 -2.31
CA ASP A 256 23.91 19.41 -1.15
C ASP A 256 24.05 20.93 -1.23
N VAL A 257 24.23 21.47 -2.44
CA VAL A 257 24.32 22.92 -2.67
C VAL A 257 22.93 23.56 -2.71
N CYS A 258 21.95 22.91 -3.35
CA CYS A 258 20.62 23.45 -3.62
C CYS A 258 19.54 22.88 -2.68
N LYS A 259 19.82 22.82 -1.36
CA LYS A 259 18.96 22.14 -0.35
C LYS A 259 17.53 22.68 -0.27
N ASN A 260 17.33 23.96 -0.55
CA ASN A 260 16.02 24.61 -0.50
C ASN A 260 15.35 24.71 -1.88
N CYS A 261 15.97 24.15 -2.92
CA CYS A 261 15.48 24.20 -4.28
C CYS A 261 14.78 22.89 -4.67
N ILE A 262 13.94 22.96 -5.69
CA ILE A 262 13.45 21.77 -6.39
C ILE A 262 14.50 21.40 -7.42
N VAL A 263 15.15 20.26 -7.21
CA VAL A 263 16.14 19.71 -8.13
C VAL A 263 15.55 18.50 -8.85
N CYS A 264 15.60 18.53 -10.17
CA CYS A 264 15.00 17.55 -11.06
C CYS A 264 16.02 17.04 -12.08
N ARG A 265 16.03 15.73 -12.39
CA ARG A 265 16.67 15.20 -13.59
C ARG A 265 15.66 15.28 -14.74
N TRP A 266 15.95 16.15 -15.70
CA TRP A 266 15.06 16.44 -16.83
C TRP A 266 15.22 15.44 -17.99
N GLY A 267 16.48 15.09 -18.28
CA GLY A 267 16.88 14.22 -19.39
C GLY A 267 17.93 13.19 -18.98
N GLY A 268 18.68 12.68 -19.96
CA GLY A 268 19.75 11.70 -19.73
C GLY A 268 20.87 12.27 -18.86
N GLU A 269 21.43 13.41 -19.25
CA GLU A 269 22.50 14.13 -18.53
C GLU A 269 22.09 15.54 -18.08
N GLU A 270 20.80 15.86 -18.22
CA GLU A 270 20.25 17.19 -17.97
C GLU A 270 19.56 17.27 -16.60
N PHE A 271 19.88 18.31 -15.84
CA PHE A 271 19.29 18.63 -14.55
C PHE A 271 18.64 20.01 -14.58
N ILE A 272 17.57 20.18 -13.84
CA ILE A 272 16.87 21.45 -13.66
C ILE A 272 16.79 21.77 -12.18
N ILE A 273 17.11 23.02 -11.85
CA ILE A 273 17.00 23.59 -10.52
C ILE A 273 15.96 24.70 -10.59
N LEU A 274 14.86 24.52 -9.86
CA LEU A 274 13.82 25.52 -9.69
C LEU A 274 13.91 26.04 -8.25
N SER A 275 14.05 27.36 -8.09
CA SER A 275 14.28 27.99 -6.79
C SER A 275 13.50 29.30 -6.68
N ASN A 276 13.23 29.74 -5.45
CA ASN A 276 12.96 31.16 -5.24
C ASN A 276 14.28 31.96 -5.38
N ILE A 277 14.21 33.23 -5.79
CA ILE A 277 15.38 34.10 -6.04
C ILE A 277 16.31 34.18 -4.83
N ASN A 278 15.76 34.15 -3.62
CA ASN A 278 16.52 34.27 -2.37
C ASN A 278 17.22 32.96 -1.94
N GLU A 279 16.89 31.83 -2.58
CA GLU A 279 17.33 30.49 -2.13
C GLU A 279 18.49 29.92 -2.96
N CYS A 280 18.68 30.40 -4.19
CA CYS A 280 19.78 29.98 -5.07
C CYS A 280 20.19 31.14 -5.98
N SER A 281 21.36 31.74 -5.73
CA SER A 281 21.91 32.83 -6.54
C SER A 281 22.85 32.30 -7.63
N THR A 282 23.17 33.17 -8.60
CA THR A 282 24.18 32.91 -9.65
C THR A 282 25.52 32.47 -9.04
N GLU A 283 25.89 33.04 -7.90
CA GLU A 283 27.11 32.71 -7.17
C GLU A 283 27.11 31.28 -6.62
N VAL A 284 25.94 30.79 -6.18
CA VAL A 284 25.76 29.41 -5.71
C VAL A 284 25.92 28.43 -6.85
N LEU A 285 25.33 28.72 -8.02
CA LEU A 285 25.49 27.88 -9.21
C LEU A 285 26.91 27.89 -9.76
N GLU A 286 27.59 29.04 -9.78
CA GLU A 286 28.98 29.11 -10.20
C GLU A 286 29.90 28.38 -9.22
N THR A 287 29.58 28.40 -7.92
CA THR A 287 30.28 27.58 -6.91
C THR A 287 30.08 26.09 -7.17
N LEU A 288 28.84 25.66 -7.46
CA LEU A 288 28.54 24.28 -7.84
C LEU A 288 29.31 23.87 -9.10
N ARG A 289 29.32 24.70 -10.15
CA ARG A 289 30.04 24.46 -11.40
C ARG A 289 31.53 24.24 -11.15
N LYS A 290 32.16 25.15 -10.40
CA LYS A 290 33.58 25.04 -10.01
C LYS A 290 33.86 23.82 -9.14
N ASN A 291 32.95 23.47 -8.23
CA ASN A 291 33.10 22.29 -7.38
C ASN A 291 33.07 21.00 -8.20
N ILE A 292 32.19 20.92 -9.22
CA ILE A 292 32.14 19.78 -10.13
C ILE A 292 33.42 19.72 -10.98
N GLU A 293 33.82 20.85 -11.57
CA GLU A 293 35.03 20.96 -12.40
C GLU A 293 36.31 20.55 -11.65
N ASN A 294 36.46 20.96 -10.38
CA ASN A 294 37.64 20.65 -9.58
C ASN A 294 37.57 19.28 -8.89
N ARG A 295 36.46 18.54 -9.01
CA ARG A 295 36.32 17.23 -8.36
C ARG A 295 36.97 16.14 -9.19
N GLU A 296 37.77 15.32 -8.50
CA GLU A 296 38.24 14.04 -9.04
C GLU A 296 37.19 12.96 -8.78
N PHE A 297 36.60 12.41 -9.84
CA PHE A 297 35.66 11.31 -9.75
C PHE A 297 36.42 10.00 -9.93
N ILE A 298 36.52 9.20 -8.87
CA ILE A 298 37.28 7.95 -8.88
C ILE A 298 36.33 6.77 -9.11
N PHE A 299 36.40 6.14 -10.27
CA PHE A 299 35.60 4.96 -10.63
C PHE A 299 36.49 3.81 -11.09
N GLU A 300 36.41 2.67 -10.40
CA GLU A 300 37.22 1.46 -10.69
C GLU A 300 38.73 1.73 -10.82
N GLY A 301 39.25 2.69 -10.04
CA GLY A 301 40.67 3.07 -10.05
C GLY A 301 41.07 4.10 -11.12
N ASN A 302 40.13 4.53 -11.98
CA ASN A 302 40.35 5.61 -12.94
C ASN A 302 39.90 6.95 -12.34
N THR A 303 40.72 7.99 -12.53
CA THR A 303 40.34 9.37 -12.22
C THR A 303 39.67 9.99 -13.45
N ILE A 304 38.42 10.39 -13.29
CA ILE A 304 37.61 11.04 -14.32
C ILE A 304 37.37 12.49 -13.90
N HIS A 305 37.46 13.39 -14.87
CA HIS A 305 37.06 14.78 -14.74
C HIS A 305 35.81 15.03 -15.57
N ALA A 306 34.85 15.74 -14.99
CA ALA A 306 33.63 16.14 -15.66
C ALA A 306 33.41 17.63 -15.44
N THR A 307 32.92 18.31 -16.47
CA THR A 307 32.49 19.70 -16.39
C THR A 307 31.01 19.78 -16.71
N VAL A 308 30.39 20.89 -16.32
CA VAL A 308 28.97 21.14 -16.57
C VAL A 308 28.80 22.55 -17.10
N THR A 309 27.87 22.69 -18.03
CA THR A 309 27.35 23.98 -18.48
C THR A 309 26.05 24.27 -17.76
N ILE A 310 25.91 25.49 -17.24
CA ILE A 310 24.71 25.94 -16.51
C ILE A 310 24.14 27.17 -17.19
N GLY A 311 22.90 27.05 -17.70
CA GLY A 311 22.10 28.18 -18.17
C GLY A 311 21.08 28.56 -17.11
N GLU A 312 20.96 29.85 -16.78
CA GLU A 312 19.99 30.36 -15.81
C GLU A 312 19.04 31.36 -16.45
N CYS A 313 17.79 31.35 -15.99
CA CYS A 313 16.76 32.29 -16.41
C CYS A 313 15.91 32.69 -15.20
N ARG A 314 15.65 33.99 -15.09
CA ARG A 314 14.69 34.52 -14.12
C ARG A 314 13.33 34.59 -14.78
N TYR A 315 12.29 34.30 -14.00
CA TYR A 315 10.94 34.50 -14.50
C TYR A 315 10.70 36.00 -14.70
N GLU A 316 10.32 36.39 -15.92
CA GLU A 316 9.88 37.75 -16.24
C GLU A 316 8.36 37.80 -16.50
N THR A 317 7.68 38.76 -15.89
CA THR A 317 6.23 38.95 -16.01
C THR A 317 5.86 39.27 -17.46
N GLY A 318 5.15 38.36 -18.15
CA GLY A 318 4.63 38.57 -19.51
C GLY A 318 5.15 37.64 -20.61
N GLN A 319 6.03 36.67 -20.30
CA GLN A 319 6.41 35.64 -21.29
C GLN A 319 5.22 34.73 -21.64
N SER A 320 4.87 34.65 -22.93
CA SER A 320 3.74 33.85 -23.41
C SER A 320 4.08 32.37 -23.47
N ASN A 321 3.21 31.54 -22.91
CA ASN A 321 3.23 30.08 -23.00
C ASN A 321 3.34 29.61 -24.46
N ASP A 322 4.50 29.12 -24.87
CA ASP A 322 4.59 28.28 -26.07
C ASP A 322 4.10 26.86 -25.75
N LYS A 323 4.00 25.97 -26.75
CA LYS A 323 3.26 24.68 -26.80
C LYS A 323 3.26 23.74 -25.55
N TYR A 324 4.12 23.98 -24.55
CA TYR A 324 4.20 23.27 -23.25
C TYR A 324 3.91 24.13 -22.00
N GLY A 325 3.56 25.42 -22.13
CA GLY A 325 3.19 26.28 -21.01
C GLY A 325 4.34 27.02 -20.30
N TYR A 326 5.61 26.81 -20.69
CA TYR A 326 6.76 27.24 -19.88
C TYR A 326 7.96 27.69 -20.76
N PRO A 327 8.05 28.98 -21.13
CA PRO A 327 9.07 29.51 -22.07
C PRO A 327 10.52 29.42 -21.57
N TRP A 328 10.73 29.39 -20.25
CA TRP A 328 12.06 29.36 -19.61
C TRP A 328 12.67 27.95 -19.47
N LEU A 329 12.02 26.91 -20.02
CA LEU A 329 12.50 25.51 -19.95
C LEU A 329 13.33 25.05 -21.17
N THR A 330 13.55 25.89 -22.18
CA THR A 330 14.32 25.53 -23.37
C THR A 330 15.75 26.07 -23.30
N LYS A 331 16.74 25.23 -23.67
CA LYS A 331 18.17 25.60 -23.76
C LYS A 331 18.32 26.88 -24.59
N SER A 332 18.91 27.92 -23.99
CA SER A 332 19.43 29.11 -24.68
C SER A 332 20.86 28.86 -25.14
#